data_AF-A0A371J3T3-F1
#
_entry.id   AF-A0A371J3T3-F1
#
_cell.length_a   1.000
_cell.length_b   1.000
_cell.length_c   1.000
_cell.angle_alpha   90.00
_cell.angle_beta   90.00
_cell.angle_gamma   90.00
#
_symmetry.space_group_name_H-M   'P 1'
#
loop_
_entity.id
_entity.type
_entity.pdbx_description
1 polymer ?
#
loop_
_entity_poly.entity_id
_entity_poly.type
_entity_poly.pdbx_seq_one_letter_code
_entity_poly.pdbx_strand_id
1 'polypeptide(L)'
;MSNLKKLVVFLLALVIIIPATAFGYMYYKLSTIHEGDSDSEKIVSSSDYKSEKGIHNILLVGVDTTDKEQVSRSDAMMILTIDSNSKSLKLTSLARDTYVNIKGRGKEKLTHAYAYGGISLLLQTVEENFELDIQDYVVVNFNSFMSVLDVIGGIEVDVSASELEELRYFTIETYYLGKYDKKGPIDYVESPGTQTLNAYQALAYARIRKNDTAFDRDERQRKILQATLNKLTSLPFTKYNSLIDGVLPHIKTNMKPGAILKTGSTVLGIGDFDIKQLEFPILEYSEQGIYEDAGWVVRFDEDKCIPILHDFIFKNKMYTP
;
A
#
# COMPACT_ATOMS: atom_id res chain seq x y z
N MET A 1 -44.59 -33.86 -7.61
CA MET A 1 -43.19 -34.10 -7.14
C MET A 1 -43.22 -34.70 -5.75
N SER A 2 -42.48 -35.78 -5.49
CA SER A 2 -42.33 -36.33 -4.15
C SER A 2 -41.66 -35.30 -3.21
N ASN A 3 -41.92 -35.38 -1.91
CA ASN A 3 -41.33 -34.50 -0.91
C ASN A 3 -39.79 -34.52 -0.97
N LEU A 4 -39.20 -35.67 -1.31
CA LEU A 4 -37.75 -35.81 -1.55
C LEU A 4 -37.27 -34.98 -2.75
N LYS A 5 -37.97 -35.00 -3.89
CA LYS A 5 -37.60 -34.18 -5.06
C LYS A 5 -37.72 -32.67 -4.77
N LYS A 6 -38.72 -32.25 -3.99
CA LYS A 6 -38.86 -30.83 -3.56
C LYS A 6 -37.70 -30.41 -2.64
N LEU A 7 -37.31 -31.26 -1.69
CA LEU A 7 -36.19 -31.01 -0.79
C LEU A 7 -34.86 -30.92 -1.55
N VAL A 8 -34.60 -31.84 -2.50
CA VAL A 8 -33.39 -31.82 -3.31
C VAL A 8 -33.30 -30.56 -4.16
N VAL A 9 -34.39 -30.16 -4.83
CA VAL A 9 -34.43 -28.91 -5.60
C VAL A 9 -34.21 -27.68 -4.72
N PHE A 10 -34.78 -27.66 -3.52
CA PHE A 10 -34.57 -26.58 -2.55
C PHE A 10 -33.10 -26.49 -2.09
N LEU A 11 -32.47 -27.62 -1.76
CA LEU A 11 -31.06 -27.65 -1.36
C LEU A 11 -30.13 -27.24 -2.51
N LEU A 12 -30.40 -27.69 -3.74
CA LEU A 12 -29.66 -27.25 -4.93
C LEU A 12 -29.81 -25.76 -5.19
N ALA A 13 -31.02 -25.22 -4.99
CA ALA A 13 -31.27 -23.78 -5.08
C ALA A 13 -30.46 -23.01 -4.02
N LEU A 14 -30.40 -23.48 -2.77
CA LEU A 14 -29.59 -22.85 -1.72
C LEU A 14 -28.09 -22.85 -2.05
N VAL A 15 -27.57 -23.93 -2.63
CA VAL A 15 -26.16 -24.05 -3.06
C VAL A 15 -25.80 -23.02 -4.13
N ILE A 16 -26.75 -22.57 -4.95
CA ILE A 16 -26.52 -21.54 -5.98
C ILE A 16 -26.81 -20.14 -5.44
N ILE A 17 -27.91 -19.97 -4.71
CA ILE A 17 -28.38 -18.67 -4.24
C ILE A 17 -27.42 -18.08 -3.20
N ILE A 18 -26.93 -18.87 -2.24
CA ILE A 18 -26.06 -18.36 -1.17
C ILE A 18 -24.73 -17.81 -1.72
N PRO A 19 -23.99 -18.51 -2.60
CA PRO A 19 -22.80 -17.94 -3.23
C PRO A 19 -23.11 -16.75 -4.13
N ALA A 20 -24.23 -16.77 -4.87
CA ALA A 20 -24.61 -15.66 -5.73
C ALA A 20 -24.93 -14.39 -4.94
N THR A 21 -25.61 -14.49 -3.80
CA THR A 21 -25.88 -13.35 -2.93
C THR A 21 -24.61 -12.84 -2.26
N ALA A 22 -23.74 -13.74 -1.77
CA ALA A 22 -22.43 -13.36 -1.21
C ALA A 22 -21.55 -12.65 -2.25
N PHE A 23 -21.50 -13.18 -3.48
CA PHE A 23 -20.77 -12.58 -4.60
C PHE A 23 -21.35 -11.21 -4.97
N GLY A 24 -22.68 -11.09 -5.06
CA GLY A 24 -23.36 -9.82 -5.35
C GLY A 24 -23.08 -8.76 -4.28
N TYR A 25 -23.11 -9.14 -3.00
CA TYR A 25 -22.76 -8.25 -1.88
C TYR A 25 -21.29 -7.77 -1.95
N MET A 26 -20.36 -8.70 -2.17
CA MET A 26 -18.94 -8.38 -2.33
C MET A 26 -18.71 -7.45 -3.53
N TYR A 27 -19.30 -7.77 -4.68
CA TYR A 27 -19.17 -6.95 -5.88
C TYR A 27 -19.70 -5.53 -5.67
N TYR A 28 -20.87 -5.40 -5.03
CA TYR A 28 -21.43 -4.11 -4.65
C TYR A 28 -20.47 -3.32 -3.75
N LYS A 29 -19.93 -3.93 -2.69
CA LYS A 29 -18.98 -3.28 -1.79
C LYS A 29 -17.69 -2.86 -2.48
N LEU A 30 -17.15 -3.68 -3.37
CA LEU A 30 -15.98 -3.30 -4.18
C LEU A 30 -16.29 -2.18 -5.17
N SER A 31 -17.53 -2.09 -5.66
CA SER A 31 -17.92 -1.00 -6.56
C SER A 31 -17.94 0.37 -5.88
N THR A 32 -18.07 0.44 -4.55
CA THR A 32 -18.07 1.72 -3.82
C THR A 32 -16.69 2.34 -3.65
N ILE A 33 -15.62 1.59 -3.90
CA ILE A 33 -14.22 2.06 -3.75
C ILE A 33 -13.55 2.39 -5.07
N HIS A 34 -14.22 2.06 -6.17
CA HIS A 34 -13.77 2.38 -7.51
C HIS A 34 -13.98 3.88 -7.74
N GLU A 35 -12.87 4.59 -7.84
CA GLU A 35 -12.81 6.03 -8.10
C GLU A 35 -11.75 6.24 -9.19
N GLY A 36 -12.08 5.79 -10.40
CA GLY A 36 -11.35 6.12 -11.62
C GLY A 36 -11.74 7.53 -12.06
N ASP A 37 -10.84 8.49 -11.89
CA ASP A 37 -11.00 9.78 -12.57
C ASP A 37 -10.45 9.66 -14.00
N SER A 38 -11.03 10.42 -14.92
CA SER A 38 -10.80 10.28 -16.36
C SER A 38 -9.33 10.50 -16.77
N ASP A 39 -8.56 11.23 -15.96
CA ASP A 39 -7.15 11.50 -16.25
C ASP A 39 -6.23 10.37 -15.76
N SER A 40 -6.50 9.78 -14.59
CA SER A 40 -5.72 8.62 -14.12
C SER A 40 -5.98 7.38 -14.97
N GLU A 41 -7.22 7.17 -15.42
CA GLU A 41 -7.55 6.07 -16.35
C GLU A 41 -6.85 6.21 -17.71
N LYS A 42 -6.72 7.43 -18.23
CA LYS A 42 -5.98 7.68 -19.48
C LYS A 42 -4.51 7.34 -19.33
N ILE A 43 -3.86 7.85 -18.28
CA ILE A 43 -2.42 7.62 -18.04
C ILE A 43 -2.13 6.11 -18.01
N VAL A 44 -2.87 5.38 -17.18
CA VAL A 44 -2.75 3.93 -17.03
C VAL A 44 -3.02 3.18 -18.35
N SER A 45 -3.97 3.63 -19.16
CA SER A 45 -4.35 2.93 -20.40
C SER A 45 -3.49 3.27 -21.61
N SER A 46 -2.69 4.33 -21.55
CA SER A 46 -1.84 4.81 -22.66
C SER A 46 -0.34 4.75 -22.35
N SER A 47 0.06 4.03 -21.30
CA SER A 47 1.47 3.89 -20.94
C SER A 47 2.22 3.08 -21.99
N ASP A 48 3.26 3.67 -22.58
CA ASP A 48 4.19 3.01 -23.51
C ASP A 48 5.46 2.51 -22.78
N TYR A 49 5.49 2.63 -21.46
CA TYR A 49 6.61 2.21 -20.63
C TYR A 49 6.67 0.69 -20.49
N LYS A 50 7.76 0.20 -19.91
CA LYS A 50 8.03 -1.22 -19.83
C LYS A 50 6.96 -1.95 -19.02
N SER A 51 6.34 -2.94 -19.64
CA SER A 51 5.41 -3.89 -19.03
C SER A 51 5.69 -5.31 -19.54
N GLU A 52 5.24 -6.32 -18.80
CA GLU A 52 5.37 -7.72 -19.20
C GLU A 52 4.10 -8.50 -18.90
N LYS A 53 3.67 -9.35 -19.84
CA LYS A 53 2.48 -10.17 -19.64
C LYS A 53 2.69 -11.10 -18.44
N GLY A 54 1.74 -11.07 -17.51
CA GLY A 54 1.79 -11.87 -16.28
C GLY A 54 2.42 -11.15 -15.10
N ILE A 55 2.95 -9.94 -15.30
CA ILE A 55 3.45 -9.05 -14.26
C ILE A 55 2.50 -7.85 -14.16
N HIS A 56 1.99 -7.58 -12.97
CA HIS A 56 1.05 -6.50 -12.70
C HIS A 56 1.63 -5.60 -11.60
N ASN A 57 1.89 -4.34 -11.92
CA ASN A 57 2.39 -3.32 -11.01
C ASN A 57 1.24 -2.45 -10.52
N ILE A 58 1.11 -2.33 -9.20
CA ILE A 58 0.09 -1.52 -8.53
C ILE A 58 0.80 -0.51 -7.63
N LEU A 59 0.56 0.78 -7.85
CA LEU A 59 1.10 1.85 -7.00
C LEU A 59 0.25 1.98 -5.72
N LEU A 60 0.84 1.63 -4.58
CA LEU A 60 0.27 1.82 -3.26
C LEU A 60 0.71 3.18 -2.70
N VAL A 61 -0.26 4.00 -2.28
CA VAL A 61 0.00 5.37 -1.80
C VAL A 61 -0.65 5.58 -0.45
N GLY A 62 0.16 5.91 0.56
CA GLY A 62 -0.29 6.37 1.87
C GLY A 62 -0.30 7.89 1.95
N VAL A 63 -1.44 8.48 2.31
CA VAL A 63 -1.61 9.94 2.41
C VAL A 63 -1.98 10.38 3.82
N ASP A 64 -1.40 11.50 4.26
CA ASP A 64 -1.67 12.17 5.53
C ASP A 64 -2.86 13.15 5.38
N THR A 65 -4.03 12.63 4.99
CA THR A 65 -5.27 13.41 5.01
C THR A 65 -6.51 12.53 5.04
N THR A 66 -7.55 13.03 5.69
CA THR A 66 -8.89 12.41 5.75
C THR A 66 -9.84 12.96 4.69
N ASP A 67 -9.50 14.10 4.08
CA ASP A 67 -10.39 14.88 3.23
C ASP A 67 -9.91 14.86 1.77
N LYS A 68 -10.84 14.58 0.83
CA LYS A 68 -10.56 14.48 -0.61
C LYS A 68 -10.05 15.77 -1.25
N GLU A 69 -10.22 16.91 -0.58
CA GLU A 69 -9.99 18.26 -1.11
C GLU A 69 -8.77 18.96 -0.51
N GLN A 70 -8.11 18.36 0.49
CA GLN A 70 -6.90 18.95 1.05
C GLN A 70 -5.66 18.49 0.29
N VAL A 71 -4.86 19.46 -0.13
CA VAL A 71 -3.50 19.24 -0.63
C VAL A 71 -2.72 18.50 0.45
N SER A 72 -2.46 17.22 0.22
CA SER A 72 -1.67 16.37 1.11
C SER A 72 -0.50 15.78 0.33
N ARG A 73 0.52 15.35 1.06
CA ARG A 73 1.70 14.69 0.52
C ARG A 73 1.52 13.18 0.61
N SER A 74 2.07 12.46 -0.36
CA SER A 74 2.22 11.01 -0.28
C SER A 74 3.47 10.68 0.53
N ASP A 75 3.29 10.33 1.80
CA ASP A 75 4.38 10.03 2.73
C ASP A 75 4.81 8.56 2.72
N ALA A 76 4.00 7.69 2.11
CA ALA A 76 4.32 6.30 1.81
C ALA A 76 3.99 6.02 0.34
N MET A 77 4.95 5.51 -0.43
CA MET A 77 4.76 5.14 -1.83
C MET A 77 5.46 3.81 -2.08
N MET A 78 4.73 2.84 -2.59
CA MET A 78 5.29 1.52 -2.90
C MET A 78 4.71 0.98 -4.20
N ILE A 79 5.49 0.22 -4.95
CA ILE A 79 5.00 -0.55 -6.10
C ILE A 79 4.84 -1.99 -5.64
N LEU A 80 3.60 -2.48 -5.61
CA LEU A 80 3.30 -3.89 -5.45
C LEU A 80 3.33 -4.54 -6.83
N THR A 81 4.29 -5.42 -7.05
CA THR A 81 4.39 -6.22 -8.26
C THR A 81 3.88 -7.63 -7.98
N ILE A 82 2.87 -8.04 -8.75
CA ILE A 82 2.32 -9.40 -8.72
C ILE A 82 2.82 -10.11 -9.97
N ASP A 83 3.79 -11.00 -9.79
CA ASP A 83 4.42 -11.76 -10.85
C ASP A 83 3.84 -13.18 -10.91
N SER A 84 2.88 -13.37 -11.80
CA SER A 84 2.21 -14.66 -12.02
C SER A 84 3.10 -15.65 -12.76
N ASN A 85 4.16 -15.19 -13.43
CA ASN A 85 5.07 -16.03 -14.20
C ASN A 85 6.02 -16.77 -13.25
N SER A 86 6.62 -16.03 -12.31
CA SER A 86 7.52 -16.59 -11.29
C SER A 86 6.81 -16.98 -9.99
N LYS A 87 5.50 -16.72 -9.89
CA LYS A 87 4.68 -16.88 -8.68
C LYS A 87 5.31 -16.18 -7.48
N SER A 88 5.55 -14.88 -7.60
CA SER A 88 6.13 -14.08 -6.53
C SER A 88 5.42 -12.76 -6.34
N LEU A 89 5.43 -12.27 -5.11
CA LEU A 89 5.03 -10.92 -4.74
C LEU A 89 6.28 -10.11 -4.46
N LYS A 90 6.33 -8.89 -4.98
CA LYS A 90 7.45 -7.98 -4.79
C LYS A 90 6.93 -6.62 -4.40
N LEU A 91 7.68 -5.93 -3.56
CA LEU A 91 7.33 -4.61 -3.04
C LEU A 91 8.54 -3.71 -3.14
N THR A 92 8.43 -2.67 -3.96
CA THR A 92 9.45 -1.64 -4.08
C THR A 92 8.99 -0.40 -3.33
N SER A 93 9.65 0.00 -2.25
CA SER A 93 9.43 1.30 -1.65
C SER A 93 10.06 2.39 -2.49
N LEU A 94 9.35 3.52 -2.61
CA LEU A 94 9.80 4.70 -3.32
C LEU A 94 10.04 5.80 -2.30
N ALA A 95 11.31 6.13 -2.08
CA ALA A 95 11.69 7.15 -1.11
C ALA A 95 11.04 8.49 -1.46
N ARG A 96 10.32 9.07 -0.50
CA ARG A 96 9.47 10.25 -0.77
C ARG A 96 10.26 11.47 -1.26
N ASP A 97 11.52 11.59 -0.84
CA ASP A 97 12.41 12.71 -1.10
C ASP A 97 13.28 12.47 -2.36
N THR A 98 12.99 11.42 -3.15
CA THR A 98 13.62 11.15 -4.44
C THR A 98 13.46 12.35 -5.37
N TYR A 99 14.57 12.80 -5.95
CA TYR A 99 14.62 13.97 -6.82
C TYR A 99 14.25 13.58 -8.26
N VAL A 100 13.03 13.92 -8.67
CA VAL A 100 12.41 13.47 -9.92
C VAL A 100 11.86 14.67 -10.70
N ASN A 101 11.76 14.53 -12.02
CA ASN A 101 11.10 15.52 -12.86
C ASN A 101 9.58 15.39 -12.73
N ILE A 102 8.91 16.45 -12.29
CA ILE A 102 7.46 16.54 -12.20
C ILE A 102 6.95 17.41 -13.35
N LYS A 103 6.10 16.86 -14.21
CA LYS A 103 5.58 17.56 -15.39
C LYS A 103 4.91 18.89 -15.03
N GLY A 104 5.35 19.96 -15.71
CA GLY A 104 4.87 21.32 -15.46
C GLY A 104 5.41 21.99 -14.19
N ARG A 105 6.31 21.33 -13.45
CA ARG A 105 6.93 21.85 -12.20
C ARG A 105 8.46 21.81 -12.21
N GLY A 106 9.07 20.93 -13.00
CA GLY A 106 10.53 20.74 -13.02
C GLY A 106 10.96 19.68 -12.01
N LYS A 107 12.26 19.64 -11.66
CA LYS A 107 12.78 18.63 -10.72
C LYS A 107 12.49 18.99 -9.25
N GLU A 108 11.84 18.08 -8.54
CA GLU A 108 11.47 18.23 -7.13
C GLU A 108 11.34 16.88 -6.42
N LYS A 109 10.95 16.88 -5.14
CA LYS A 109 10.72 15.66 -4.36
C LYS A 109 9.51 14.91 -4.88
N LEU A 110 9.63 13.59 -5.05
CA LEU A 110 8.54 12.71 -5.52
C LEU A 110 7.22 12.93 -4.78
N THR A 111 7.26 13.09 -3.45
CA THR A 111 6.08 13.34 -2.62
C THR A 111 5.28 14.60 -3.00
N HIS A 112 5.92 15.57 -3.65
CA HIS A 112 5.25 16.79 -4.10
C HIS A 112 4.35 16.55 -5.32
N ALA A 113 4.59 15.50 -6.12
CA ALA A 113 3.74 15.20 -7.28
C ALA A 113 2.28 14.98 -6.88
N TYR A 114 2.05 14.25 -5.78
CA TYR A 114 0.70 14.05 -5.23
C TYR A 114 0.11 15.36 -4.70
N ALA A 115 0.90 16.19 -4.02
CA ALA A 115 0.43 17.48 -3.53
C ALA A 115 0.04 18.44 -4.66
N TYR A 116 0.71 18.38 -5.81
CA TYR A 116 0.46 19.29 -6.93
C TYR A 116 -0.67 18.85 -7.86
N GLY A 117 -0.88 17.55 -8.03
CA GLY A 117 -1.82 17.05 -9.03
C GLY A 117 -2.48 15.71 -8.65
N GLY A 118 -2.47 15.36 -7.37
CA GLY A 118 -3.08 14.15 -6.85
C GLY A 118 -2.46 12.88 -7.44
N ILE A 119 -3.27 11.82 -7.47
CA ILE A 119 -2.82 10.51 -7.94
C ILE A 119 -2.40 10.51 -9.41
N SER A 120 -3.07 11.29 -10.27
CA SER A 120 -2.77 11.35 -11.71
C SER A 120 -1.36 11.87 -11.97
N LEU A 121 -0.96 12.98 -11.34
CA LEU A 121 0.38 13.53 -11.51
C LEU A 121 1.45 12.64 -10.85
N LEU A 122 1.15 12.02 -9.71
CA LEU A 122 2.08 11.08 -9.08
C LEU A 122 2.33 9.86 -9.98
N LEU A 123 1.28 9.24 -10.54
CA LEU A 123 1.39 8.12 -11.46
C LEU A 123 2.27 8.50 -12.66
N GLN A 124 1.95 9.60 -13.33
CA GLN A 124 2.74 10.08 -14.46
C GLN A 124 4.20 10.31 -14.06
N THR A 125 4.46 10.89 -12.89
CA THR A 125 5.83 11.12 -12.40
C THR A 125 6.58 9.81 -12.19
N VAL A 126 5.93 8.79 -11.60
CA VAL A 126 6.52 7.46 -11.39
C VAL A 126 6.83 6.78 -12.72
N GLU A 127 5.88 6.76 -13.65
CA GLU A 127 6.06 6.12 -14.96
C GLU A 127 7.17 6.80 -15.78
N GLU A 128 7.17 8.15 -15.84
CA GLU A 128 8.13 8.93 -16.61
C GLU A 128 9.56 8.83 -16.08
N ASN A 129 9.75 8.83 -14.75
CA ASN A 129 11.09 8.84 -14.16
C ASN A 129 11.67 7.44 -13.96
N PHE A 130 10.84 6.40 -13.83
CA PHE A 130 11.31 5.04 -13.58
C PHE A 130 11.13 4.10 -14.78
N GLU A 131 10.64 4.64 -15.89
CA GLU A 131 10.44 3.94 -17.16
C GLU A 131 9.64 2.64 -17.01
N LEU A 132 8.58 2.71 -16.20
CA LEU A 132 7.82 1.56 -15.74
C LEU A 132 6.32 1.81 -15.87
N ASP A 133 5.61 0.89 -16.53
CA ASP A 133 4.15 0.95 -16.63
C ASP A 133 3.49 0.49 -15.31
N ILE A 134 2.63 1.36 -14.78
CA ILE A 134 1.82 1.13 -13.58
C ILE A 134 0.36 0.93 -14.00
N GLN A 135 -0.16 -0.28 -13.85
CA GLN A 135 -1.49 -0.63 -14.37
C GLN A 135 -2.62 -0.26 -13.40
N ASP A 136 -2.35 -0.12 -12.11
CA ASP A 136 -3.36 0.26 -11.13
C ASP A 136 -2.77 1.03 -9.95
N TYR A 137 -3.62 1.66 -9.16
CA TYR A 137 -3.25 2.28 -7.89
C TYR A 137 -4.22 1.98 -6.77
N VAL A 138 -3.71 2.08 -5.55
CA VAL A 138 -4.51 2.04 -4.31
C VAL A 138 -4.04 3.18 -3.41
N VAL A 139 -4.92 4.13 -3.13
CA VAL A 139 -4.67 5.20 -2.16
C VAL A 139 -5.36 4.87 -0.85
N VAL A 140 -4.61 4.95 0.23
CA VAL A 140 -5.03 4.66 1.60
C VAL A 140 -4.67 5.86 2.48
N ASN A 141 -5.59 6.28 3.35
CA ASN A 141 -5.26 7.30 4.35
C ASN A 141 -5.03 6.72 5.74
N PHE A 142 -4.51 7.53 6.66
CA PHE A 142 -4.21 7.11 8.03
C PHE A 142 -5.42 6.54 8.78
N ASN A 143 -6.60 7.14 8.63
CA ASN A 143 -7.82 6.60 9.24
C ASN A 143 -8.15 5.21 8.69
N SER A 144 -7.98 5.00 7.38
CA SER A 144 -8.16 3.69 6.73
C SER A 144 -7.27 2.65 7.37
N PHE A 145 -5.98 2.98 7.44
CA PHE A 145 -4.95 2.10 7.97
C PHE A 145 -5.23 1.74 9.43
N MET A 146 -5.59 2.73 10.25
CA MET A 146 -5.97 2.51 11.64
C MET A 146 -7.22 1.64 11.79
N SER A 147 -8.25 1.85 10.96
CA SER A 147 -9.45 0.99 10.93
C SER A 147 -9.11 -0.47 10.62
N VAL A 148 -8.23 -0.70 9.64
CA VAL A 148 -7.74 -2.06 9.31
C VAL A 148 -7.13 -2.69 10.56
N LEU A 149 -6.17 -1.98 11.17
CA LEU A 149 -5.43 -2.49 12.32
C LEU A 149 -6.32 -2.79 13.53
N ASP A 150 -7.32 -1.94 13.79
CA ASP A 150 -8.29 -2.18 14.85
C ASP A 150 -9.13 -3.45 14.59
N VAL A 151 -9.59 -3.66 13.36
CA VAL A 151 -10.38 -4.85 13.01
C VAL A 151 -9.57 -6.15 13.13
N ILE A 152 -8.30 -6.12 12.74
CA ILE A 152 -7.42 -7.30 12.80
C ILE A 152 -6.80 -7.52 14.19
N GLY A 153 -7.01 -6.59 15.13
CA GLY A 153 -6.53 -6.68 16.51
C GLY A 153 -5.05 -6.35 16.69
N GLY A 154 -4.54 -5.39 15.91
CA GLY A 154 -3.14 -4.96 15.92
C GLY A 154 -2.21 -5.88 15.12
N ILE A 155 -0.93 -5.48 15.09
CA ILE A 155 0.13 -6.18 14.36
C ILE A 155 1.34 -6.41 15.26
N GLU A 156 2.04 -7.52 15.03
CA GLU A 156 3.28 -7.83 15.74
C GLU A 156 4.47 -7.21 15.02
N VAL A 157 5.29 -6.44 15.74
CA VAL A 157 6.51 -5.79 15.24
C VAL A 157 7.60 -5.86 16.31
N ASP A 158 8.84 -6.08 15.90
CA ASP A 158 10.00 -5.97 16.79
C ASP A 158 10.44 -4.50 16.88
N VAL A 159 10.26 -3.89 18.04
CA VAL A 159 10.59 -2.50 18.32
C VAL A 159 11.97 -2.42 18.95
N SER A 160 12.90 -1.73 18.31
CA SER A 160 14.25 -1.54 18.85
C SER A 160 14.27 -0.56 20.03
N ALA A 161 15.33 -0.63 20.84
CA ALA A 161 15.54 0.32 21.93
C ALA A 161 15.67 1.78 21.45
N SER A 162 16.22 1.99 20.24
CA SER A 162 16.34 3.31 19.61
C SER A 162 15.00 3.89 19.16
N GLU A 163 14.03 3.05 18.77
CA GLU A 163 12.72 3.50 18.29
C GLU A 163 11.74 3.80 19.43
N LEU A 164 11.97 3.24 20.63
CA LEU A 164 11.01 3.23 21.73
C LEU A 164 10.58 4.62 22.20
N GLU A 165 11.52 5.54 22.37
CA GLU A 165 11.23 6.91 22.84
C GLU A 165 10.34 7.65 21.84
N GLU A 166 10.66 7.56 20.56
CA GLU A 166 9.89 8.20 19.49
C GLU A 166 8.55 7.52 19.27
N LEU A 167 8.49 6.21 19.36
CA LEU A 167 7.22 5.49 19.28
C LEU A 167 6.24 6.03 20.32
N ARG A 168 6.69 6.24 21.57
CA ARG A 168 5.86 6.84 22.62
C ARG A 168 5.46 8.27 22.28
N TYR A 169 6.41 9.09 21.83
CA TYR A 169 6.14 10.48 21.44
C TYR A 169 5.09 10.58 20.33
N PHE A 170 5.29 9.85 19.22
CA PHE A 170 4.36 9.85 18.10
C PHE A 170 3.04 9.15 18.42
N THR A 171 2.99 8.25 19.41
CA THR A 171 1.73 7.68 19.88
C THR A 171 0.85 8.77 20.48
N ILE A 172 1.42 9.68 21.30
CA ILE A 172 0.70 10.83 21.85
C ILE A 172 0.20 11.73 20.72
N GLU A 173 1.08 12.11 19.80
CA GLU A 173 0.74 12.98 18.68
C GLU A 173 -0.40 12.38 17.84
N THR A 174 -0.25 11.13 17.43
CA THR A 174 -1.22 10.41 16.60
C THR A 174 -2.55 10.21 17.32
N TYR A 175 -2.51 9.98 18.64
CA TYR A 175 -3.70 9.84 19.46
C TYR A 175 -4.54 11.14 19.54
N TYR A 176 -3.88 12.28 19.73
CA TYR A 176 -4.58 13.56 19.86
C TYR A 176 -4.93 14.21 18.52
N LEU A 177 -4.04 14.14 17.51
CA LEU A 177 -4.28 14.70 16.18
C LEU A 177 -5.14 13.80 15.29
N GLY A 178 -5.13 12.49 15.55
CA GLY A 178 -5.90 11.53 14.77
C GLY A 178 -7.40 11.76 14.88
N LYS A 179 -8.09 11.67 13.74
CA LYS A 179 -9.57 11.70 13.65
C LYS A 179 -10.19 10.30 13.72
N TYR A 180 -9.47 9.31 14.23
CA TYR A 180 -10.00 7.97 14.42
C TYR A 180 -10.78 7.91 15.75
N ASP A 181 -12.07 7.59 15.70
CA ASP A 181 -12.96 7.81 16.85
C ASP A 181 -12.81 6.78 17.98
N LYS A 182 -12.20 5.62 17.71
CA LYS A 182 -12.02 4.55 18.70
C LYS A 182 -10.73 4.75 19.51
N LYS A 183 -10.72 5.78 20.36
CA LYS A 183 -9.53 6.18 21.12
C LYS A 183 -9.20 5.28 22.33
N GLY A 184 -10.20 4.81 23.08
CA GLY A 184 -9.91 4.10 24.35
C GLY A 184 -9.09 4.97 25.31
N PRO A 185 -8.41 4.41 26.33
CA PRO A 185 -7.27 5.08 26.98
C PRO A 185 -6.02 5.00 26.10
N ILE A 186 -5.12 5.97 26.22
CA ILE A 186 -3.81 5.89 25.55
C ILE A 186 -3.00 4.73 26.12
N ASP A 187 -2.39 3.95 25.23
CA ASP A 187 -1.61 2.77 25.56
C ASP A 187 -0.19 2.93 24.99
N TYR A 188 0.82 2.69 25.82
CA TYR A 188 2.22 2.92 25.50
C TYR A 188 3.00 1.63 25.39
N VAL A 189 4.00 1.62 24.50
CA VAL A 189 4.99 0.55 24.46
C VAL A 189 6.04 0.82 25.53
N GLU A 190 6.09 -0.05 26.54
CA GLU A 190 6.92 0.15 27.74
C GLU A 190 8.35 -0.39 27.62
N SER A 191 8.60 -1.30 26.69
CA SER A 191 9.91 -1.93 26.48
C SER A 191 10.19 -2.23 25.01
N PRO A 192 11.47 -2.34 24.59
CA PRO A 192 11.80 -2.84 23.26
C PRO A 192 11.49 -4.35 23.14
N GLY A 193 11.69 -4.90 21.95
CA GLY A 193 11.42 -6.28 21.59
C GLY A 193 10.11 -6.45 20.81
N THR A 194 9.62 -7.68 20.73
CA THR A 194 8.39 -8.01 20.01
C THR A 194 7.17 -7.45 20.73
N GLN A 195 6.43 -6.58 20.05
CA GLN A 195 5.24 -5.89 20.56
C GLN A 195 4.06 -6.10 19.64
N THR A 196 2.86 -6.24 20.21
CA THR A 196 1.61 -6.13 19.44
C THR A 196 1.17 -4.68 19.43
N LEU A 197 1.44 -3.97 18.33
CA LEU A 197 1.08 -2.58 18.15
C LEU A 197 -0.40 -2.45 17.77
N ASN A 198 -1.14 -1.64 18.53
CA ASN A 198 -2.49 -1.23 18.17
C ASN A 198 -2.48 -0.20 17.02
N ALA A 199 -3.66 0.23 16.57
CA ALA A 199 -3.80 1.16 15.45
C ALA A 199 -3.01 2.48 15.60
N TYR A 200 -3.02 3.07 16.80
CA TYR A 200 -2.29 4.31 17.09
C TYR A 200 -0.78 4.08 17.14
N GLN A 201 -0.36 3.02 17.83
CA GLN A 201 1.05 2.68 17.98
C GLN A 201 1.68 2.30 16.63
N ALA A 202 0.97 1.57 15.78
CA ALA A 202 1.47 1.20 14.46
C ALA A 202 1.57 2.41 13.51
N LEU A 203 0.60 3.33 13.55
CA LEU A 203 0.71 4.57 12.79
C LEU A 203 1.84 5.45 13.34
N ALA A 204 2.01 5.51 14.66
CA ALA A 204 3.16 6.17 15.27
C ALA A 204 4.49 5.55 14.85
N TYR A 205 4.57 4.21 14.82
CA TYR A 205 5.75 3.46 14.36
C TYR A 205 6.09 3.79 12.90
N ALA A 206 5.10 3.90 12.02
CA ALA A 206 5.29 4.33 10.63
C ALA A 206 5.78 5.78 10.48
N ARG A 207 5.65 6.60 11.52
CA ARG A 207 5.92 8.06 11.51
C ARG A 207 7.18 8.48 12.26
N ILE A 208 7.90 7.54 12.89
CA ILE A 208 9.21 7.79 13.53
C ILE A 208 10.16 8.45 12.53
N ARG A 209 10.94 9.45 12.97
CA ARG A 209 11.75 10.31 12.10
C ARG A 209 13.10 10.77 12.67
N LYS A 210 13.28 10.85 13.99
CA LYS A 210 14.51 11.42 14.56
C LYS A 210 15.60 10.34 14.57
N ASN A 211 16.80 10.77 14.17
CA ASN A 211 17.93 9.90 13.80
C ASN A 211 17.64 8.90 12.66
N ASP A 212 16.53 9.05 11.92
CA ASP A 212 16.20 8.21 10.77
C ASP A 212 16.59 8.87 9.44
N THR A 213 16.88 8.02 8.46
CA THR A 213 16.81 8.36 7.06
C THR A 213 15.38 8.16 6.52
N ALA A 214 15.09 8.67 5.32
CA ALA A 214 13.82 8.34 4.64
C ALA A 214 13.65 6.82 4.46
N PHE A 215 14.76 6.11 4.24
CA PHE A 215 14.82 4.67 4.02
C PHE A 215 14.44 3.86 5.27
N ASP A 216 14.85 4.30 6.47
CA ASP A 216 14.47 3.63 7.73
C ASP A 216 12.96 3.68 7.96
N ARG A 217 12.34 4.82 7.61
CA ARG A 217 10.89 4.96 7.68
C ARG A 217 10.20 4.04 6.67
N ASP A 218 10.71 3.99 5.45
CA ASP A 218 10.15 3.14 4.39
C ASP A 218 10.28 1.65 4.74
N GLU A 219 11.37 1.24 5.41
CA GLU A 219 11.53 -0.09 5.99
C GLU A 219 10.43 -0.41 7.01
N ARG A 220 10.16 0.49 7.96
CA ARG A 220 9.08 0.30 8.95
C ARG A 220 7.71 0.19 8.30
N GLN A 221 7.45 1.00 7.26
CA GLN A 221 6.20 0.91 6.50
C GLN A 221 6.05 -0.47 5.81
N ARG A 222 7.14 -1.02 5.24
CA ARG A 222 7.13 -2.39 4.69
C ARG A 222 6.91 -3.45 5.78
N LYS A 223 7.57 -3.33 6.93
CA LYS A 223 7.35 -4.23 8.09
C LYS A 223 5.89 -4.25 8.51
N ILE A 224 5.28 -3.08 8.64
CA ILE A 224 3.85 -2.94 8.95
C ILE A 224 2.98 -3.64 7.90
N LEU A 225 3.24 -3.42 6.60
CA LEU A 225 2.45 -4.04 5.53
C LEU A 225 2.57 -5.56 5.57
N GLN A 226 3.80 -6.08 5.72
CA GLN A 226 4.04 -7.52 5.85
C GLN A 226 3.33 -8.11 7.08
N ALA A 227 3.46 -7.46 8.25
CA ALA A 227 2.79 -7.90 9.47
C ALA A 227 1.27 -7.88 9.34
N THR A 228 0.73 -6.87 8.66
CA THR A 228 -0.70 -6.77 8.34
C THR A 228 -1.15 -7.94 7.46
N LEU A 229 -0.40 -8.26 6.40
CA LEU A 229 -0.72 -9.38 5.50
C LEU A 229 -0.66 -10.73 6.23
N ASN A 230 0.37 -10.96 7.04
CA ASN A 230 0.51 -12.16 7.86
C ASN A 230 -0.65 -12.32 8.87
N LYS A 231 -1.12 -11.20 9.44
CA LYS A 231 -2.28 -11.19 10.32
C LYS A 231 -3.55 -11.53 9.54
N LEU A 232 -3.76 -10.93 8.37
CA LEU A 232 -4.95 -11.16 7.54
C LEU A 232 -5.11 -12.63 7.13
N THR A 233 -4.03 -13.29 6.74
CA THR A 233 -4.06 -14.71 6.33
C THR A 233 -4.35 -15.66 7.49
N SER A 234 -4.15 -15.23 8.74
CA SER A 234 -4.44 -16.01 9.95
C SER A 234 -5.80 -15.68 10.59
N LEU A 235 -6.56 -14.71 10.06
CA LEU A 235 -7.85 -14.33 10.63
C LEU A 235 -8.95 -15.37 10.35
N PRO A 236 -9.88 -15.58 11.29
CA PRO A 236 -11.04 -16.41 11.05
C PRO A 236 -11.97 -15.76 10.00
N PHE A 237 -12.61 -16.60 9.18
CA PHE A 237 -13.52 -16.16 8.11
C PHE A 237 -14.61 -15.19 8.59
N THR A 238 -15.05 -15.30 9.85
CA THR A 238 -16.06 -14.44 10.46
C THR A 238 -15.64 -12.97 10.58
N LYS A 239 -14.34 -12.66 10.57
CA LYS A 239 -13.82 -11.29 10.64
C LYS A 239 -13.73 -10.60 9.28
N TYR A 240 -13.85 -11.34 8.17
CA TYR A 240 -13.71 -10.78 6.83
C TYR A 240 -14.81 -9.78 6.50
N ASN A 241 -16.05 -10.00 6.95
CA ASN A 241 -17.12 -9.01 6.73
C ASN A 241 -16.82 -7.69 7.43
N SER A 242 -16.38 -7.73 8.70
CA SER A 242 -15.97 -6.52 9.43
C SER A 242 -14.75 -5.85 8.81
N LEU A 243 -13.83 -6.64 8.23
CA LEU A 243 -12.68 -6.11 7.49
C LEU A 243 -13.16 -5.37 6.25
N ILE A 244 -13.96 -6.01 5.40
CA ILE A 244 -14.53 -5.41 4.19
C ILE A 244 -15.24 -4.11 4.54
N ASP A 245 -16.08 -4.12 5.58
CA ASP A 245 -16.84 -2.94 6.00
C ASP A 245 -15.96 -1.84 6.64
N GLY A 246 -14.88 -2.20 7.33
CA GLY A 246 -13.97 -1.24 7.96
C GLY A 246 -12.87 -0.71 7.04
N VAL A 247 -12.51 -1.45 6.00
CA VAL A 247 -11.37 -1.16 5.12
C VAL A 247 -11.81 -0.49 3.83
N LEU A 248 -12.82 -1.06 3.15
CA LEU A 248 -13.22 -0.60 1.83
C LEU A 248 -13.63 0.89 1.81
N PRO A 249 -14.44 1.43 2.73
CA PRO A 249 -14.89 2.83 2.66
C PRO A 249 -13.77 3.88 2.63
N HIS A 250 -12.53 3.48 2.93
CA HIS A 250 -11.40 4.37 3.02
C HIS A 250 -10.30 4.08 1.98
N ILE A 251 -10.51 3.09 1.10
CA ILE A 251 -9.66 2.82 -0.05
C ILE A 251 -10.19 3.60 -1.25
N LYS A 252 -9.26 4.17 -2.03
CA LYS A 252 -9.54 4.65 -3.39
C LYS A 252 -8.69 3.89 -4.40
N THR A 253 -9.29 3.45 -5.49
CA THR A 253 -8.57 2.71 -6.53
C THR A 253 -9.24 2.87 -7.90
N ASN A 254 -8.45 2.81 -8.98
CA ASN A 254 -8.97 2.64 -10.34
C ASN A 254 -9.34 1.18 -10.67
N MET A 255 -9.00 0.22 -9.80
CA MET A 255 -9.30 -1.19 -10.03
C MET A 255 -10.81 -1.42 -10.06
N LYS A 256 -11.29 -2.07 -11.12
CA LYS A 256 -12.68 -2.53 -11.19
C LYS A 256 -12.89 -3.72 -10.25
N PRO A 257 -14.10 -3.94 -9.70
CA PRO A 257 -14.38 -5.05 -8.78
C PRO A 257 -13.92 -6.42 -9.29
N GLY A 258 -14.14 -6.71 -10.58
CA GLY A 258 -13.69 -7.95 -11.20
C GLY A 258 -12.16 -8.08 -11.27
N ALA A 259 -11.45 -6.97 -11.47
CA ALA A 259 -10.00 -6.93 -11.43
C ALA A 259 -9.48 -7.20 -10.01
N ILE A 260 -10.07 -6.56 -8.99
CA ILE A 260 -9.73 -6.80 -7.58
C ILE A 260 -9.89 -8.28 -7.22
N LEU A 261 -11.03 -8.89 -7.56
CA LEU A 261 -11.29 -10.31 -7.30
C LEU A 261 -10.30 -11.22 -8.04
N LYS A 262 -9.99 -10.91 -9.30
CA LYS A 262 -8.99 -11.64 -10.09
C LYS A 262 -7.61 -11.53 -9.44
N THR A 263 -7.17 -10.33 -9.09
CA THR A 263 -5.90 -10.07 -8.40
C THR A 263 -5.82 -10.83 -7.09
N GLY A 264 -6.86 -10.78 -6.26
CA GLY A 264 -6.95 -11.56 -5.02
C GLY A 264 -6.83 -13.07 -5.27
N SER A 265 -7.52 -13.60 -6.29
CA SER A 265 -7.41 -15.02 -6.66
C SER A 265 -6.02 -15.41 -7.16
N THR A 266 -5.35 -14.53 -7.91
CA THR A 266 -3.97 -14.73 -8.37
C THR A 266 -3.01 -14.76 -7.19
N VAL A 267 -3.12 -13.80 -6.27
CA VAL A 267 -2.28 -13.72 -5.05
C VAL A 267 -2.48 -14.96 -4.18
N LEU A 268 -3.73 -15.38 -3.93
CA LEU A 268 -4.00 -16.63 -3.19
C LEU A 268 -3.45 -17.86 -3.91
N GLY A 269 -3.45 -17.87 -5.25
CA GLY A 269 -2.90 -18.95 -6.07
C GLY A 269 -1.37 -19.00 -6.10
N ILE A 270 -0.68 -17.91 -5.79
CA ILE A 270 0.77 -17.89 -5.56
C ILE A 270 1.10 -18.68 -4.30
N GLY A 271 0.31 -18.51 -3.24
CA GLY A 271 0.37 -19.29 -1.99
C GLY A 271 1.56 -18.96 -1.08
N ASP A 272 2.61 -18.35 -1.62
CA ASP A 272 3.72 -17.76 -0.87
C ASP A 272 3.47 -16.26 -0.63
N PHE A 273 3.42 -15.88 0.64
CA PHE A 273 3.22 -14.48 1.07
C PHE A 273 4.53 -13.85 1.58
N ASP A 274 5.67 -14.49 1.35
CA ASP A 274 6.97 -13.85 1.52
C ASP A 274 7.19 -12.84 0.40
N ILE A 275 7.05 -11.56 0.74
CA ILE A 275 7.15 -10.47 -0.21
C ILE A 275 8.61 -10.08 -0.34
N LYS A 276 9.15 -10.22 -1.55
CA LYS A 276 10.48 -9.72 -1.88
C LYS A 276 10.47 -8.20 -1.82
N GLN A 277 11.48 -7.59 -1.22
CA GLN A 277 11.51 -6.14 -1.01
C GLN A 277 12.67 -5.49 -1.74
N LEU A 278 12.44 -4.27 -2.23
CA LEU A 278 13.46 -3.38 -2.76
C LEU A 278 13.23 -1.98 -2.21
N GLU A 279 14.32 -1.31 -1.86
CA GLU A 279 14.32 0.12 -1.58
C GLU A 279 14.74 0.87 -2.83
N PHE A 280 14.03 1.94 -3.21
CA PHE A 280 14.35 2.74 -4.38
C PHE A 280 14.30 4.25 -4.06
N PRO A 281 15.32 5.03 -4.47
CA PRO A 281 16.47 4.64 -5.27
C PRO A 281 17.51 3.82 -4.48
N ILE A 282 18.43 3.20 -5.20
CA ILE A 282 19.49 2.39 -4.60
C ILE A 282 20.49 3.32 -3.91
N LEU A 283 20.65 3.16 -2.59
CA LEU A 283 21.47 4.05 -1.77
C LEU A 283 22.92 4.14 -2.23
N GLU A 284 23.52 3.03 -2.69
CA GLU A 284 24.89 2.97 -3.24
C GLU A 284 25.07 3.92 -4.44
N TYR A 285 24.02 4.12 -5.22
CA TYR A 285 24.01 4.96 -6.43
C TYR A 285 23.24 6.27 -6.20
N SER A 286 23.16 6.73 -4.94
CA SER A 286 22.41 7.91 -4.55
C SER A 286 23.22 8.87 -3.68
N GLU A 287 22.97 10.16 -3.85
CA GLU A 287 23.50 11.25 -3.02
C GLU A 287 22.36 11.95 -2.28
N GLN A 288 22.46 12.01 -0.95
CA GLN A 288 21.52 12.71 -0.09
C GLN A 288 22.07 14.09 0.30
N GLY A 289 21.24 15.12 0.23
CA GLY A 289 21.66 16.45 0.66
C GLY A 289 20.69 17.56 0.28
N ILE A 290 20.97 18.77 0.74
CA ILE A 290 20.25 19.97 0.31
C ILE A 290 20.68 20.30 -1.12
N TYR A 291 19.71 20.43 -2.03
CA TYR A 291 19.96 20.74 -3.43
C TYR A 291 19.06 21.88 -3.89
N GLU A 292 19.69 22.99 -4.30
CA GLU A 292 19.02 24.20 -4.81
C GLU A 292 17.82 24.60 -3.95
N ASP A 293 16.69 24.96 -4.57
CA ASP A 293 15.46 25.35 -3.89
C ASP A 293 14.58 24.16 -3.47
N ALA A 294 14.97 22.92 -3.83
CA ALA A 294 14.21 21.71 -3.54
C ALA A 294 14.41 21.18 -2.10
N GLY A 295 15.35 21.77 -1.35
CA GLY A 295 15.68 21.36 0.01
C GLY A 295 16.40 20.01 0.06
N TRP A 296 16.22 19.24 1.14
CA TRP A 296 16.84 17.93 1.31
C TRP A 296 16.23 16.90 0.35
N VAL A 297 17.01 16.35 -0.58
CA VAL A 297 16.56 15.40 -1.60
C VAL A 297 17.49 14.20 -1.69
N VAL A 298 17.01 13.14 -2.34
CA VAL A 298 17.80 11.97 -2.76
C VAL A 298 17.96 12.02 -4.27
N ARG A 299 19.14 12.41 -4.75
CA ARG A 299 19.50 12.37 -6.18
C ARG A 299 20.11 11.01 -6.47
N PHE A 300 19.80 10.40 -7.61
CA PHE A 300 20.29 9.05 -7.94
C PHE A 300 20.79 8.97 -9.38
N ASP A 301 21.69 8.02 -9.64
CA ASP A 301 22.17 7.68 -10.98
C ASP A 301 21.12 6.81 -11.68
N GLU A 302 20.41 7.39 -12.65
CA GLU A 302 19.35 6.75 -13.43
C GLU A 302 19.86 5.51 -14.19
N ASP A 303 21.07 5.57 -14.76
CA ASP A 303 21.70 4.48 -15.53
C ASP A 303 22.07 3.27 -14.66
N LYS A 304 22.11 3.45 -13.34
CA LYS A 304 22.38 2.38 -12.36
C LYS A 304 21.12 1.88 -11.68
N CYS A 305 20.30 2.79 -11.18
CA CYS A 305 19.11 2.46 -10.39
C CYS A 305 17.98 1.85 -11.23
N ILE A 306 17.68 2.41 -12.41
CA ILE A 306 16.54 1.95 -13.23
C ILE A 306 16.73 0.49 -13.69
N PRO A 307 17.91 0.06 -14.18
CA PRO A 307 18.13 -1.34 -14.51
C PRO A 307 17.95 -2.29 -13.32
N ILE A 308 18.33 -1.88 -12.10
CA ILE A 308 18.16 -2.68 -10.89
C ILE A 308 16.68 -2.83 -10.54
N LEU A 309 15.91 -1.73 -10.59
CA LEU A 309 14.47 -1.74 -10.41
C LEU A 309 13.80 -2.70 -11.41
N HIS A 310 14.17 -2.60 -12.68
CA HIS A 310 13.62 -3.45 -13.74
C HIS A 310 14.04 -4.92 -13.60
N ASP A 311 15.29 -5.21 -13.22
CA ASP A 311 15.75 -6.56 -12.94
C ASP A 311 14.97 -7.19 -11.78
N PHE A 312 14.67 -6.42 -10.74
CA PHE A 312 13.85 -6.85 -9.63
C PHE A 312 12.41 -7.17 -10.07
N ILE A 313 11.76 -6.23 -10.76
CA ILE A 313 10.36 -6.35 -11.20
C ILE A 313 10.20 -7.45 -12.25
N PHE A 314 10.99 -7.44 -13.33
CA PHE A 314 10.77 -8.27 -14.51
C PHE A 314 11.58 -9.57 -14.53
N LYS A 315 12.76 -9.59 -13.90
CA LYS A 315 13.64 -10.78 -13.90
C LYS A 315 13.67 -11.51 -12.56
N ASN A 316 12.93 -11.02 -11.56
CA ASN A 316 12.87 -11.60 -10.22
C ASN A 316 14.26 -11.69 -9.55
N LYS A 317 15.14 -10.74 -9.88
CA LYS A 317 16.54 -10.70 -9.42
C LYS A 317 16.65 -9.75 -8.23
N MET A 318 17.04 -10.30 -7.07
CA MET A 318 17.29 -9.49 -5.87
C MET A 318 18.52 -8.60 -6.08
N TYR A 319 18.44 -7.38 -5.60
CA TYR A 319 19.61 -6.54 -5.39
C TYR A 319 20.23 -6.88 -4.04
N THR A 320 21.54 -7.10 -4.04
CA THR A 320 22.35 -7.26 -2.83
C THR A 320 23.44 -6.17 -2.91
N PRO A 321 23.49 -5.25 -1.94
CA PRO A 321 24.51 -4.20 -1.88
C PRO A 321 25.94 -4.72 -1.80
#